data_AF-A0A4Q4CW06-F1
#
_entry.id   AF-A0A4Q4CW06-F1
#
_cell.length_a   1.000
_cell.length_b   1.000
_cell.length_c   1.000
_cell.angle_alpha   90.00
_cell.angle_beta   90.00
_cell.angle_gamma   90.00
#
_symmetry.space_group_name_H-M   'P 1'
#
loop_
_entity.id
_entity.type
_entity.pdbx_description
1 polymer ?
#
loop_
_entity_poly.entity_id
_entity_poly.type
_entity_poly.pdbx_seq_one_letter_code
_entity_poly.pdbx_strand_id
1 'polypeptide(L)' 'MAVWVLLLGFVAMLVVSVLVPRLAGATPYTVLTGSMRPTMPPGTLVVAKPVDPEALEVGDVVTVQLRSG' A
#
# COMPACT_ATOMS: atom_id res chain seq x y z
N MET A 1 16.19 2.21 34.33
CA MET A 1 14.75 2.30 33.99
C MET A 1 14.51 2.95 32.63
N ALA A 2 15.05 4.15 32.37
CA ALA A 2 14.86 4.87 31.10
C ALA A 2 15.27 4.09 29.83
N VAL A 3 16.39 3.36 29.86
CA VAL A 3 16.88 2.56 28.72
C VAL A 3 15.87 1.48 28.29
N TRP A 4 15.23 0.82 29.25
CA TRP A 4 14.23 -0.21 28.97
C TRP A 4 12.97 0.37 28.31
N VAL A 5 12.54 1.56 28.76
CA VAL A 5 11.41 2.27 28.16
C VAL A 5 11.72 2.69 26.72
N LEU A 6 12.94 3.19 26.46
CA LEU A 6 13.38 3.56 25.12
C LEU A 6 13.45 2.35 24.18
N LEU A 7 13.99 1.23 24.66
CA LEU A 7 14.06 -0.01 23.88
C LEU A 7 12.65 -0.53 23.55
N LEU A 8 11.74 -0.57 24.52
CA LEU A 8 10.36 -0.98 24.30
C LEU A 8 9.65 -0.05 23.29
N GLY A 9 9.85 1.26 23.40
CA GLY A 9 9.30 2.23 22.46
C GLY A 9 9.83 2.02 21.04
N PHE A 10 11.13 1.78 20.89
CA PHE A 10 11.74 1.53 19.58
C PHE A 10 11.24 0.22 18.95
N VAL A 11 11.16 -0.87 19.73
CA VAL A 11 10.61 -2.15 19.27
C VAL A 11 9.14 -2.00 18.86
N ALA A 12 8.33 -1.29 19.65
CA ALA A 12 6.94 -1.02 19.29
C ALA A 12 6.84 -0.25 17.96
N MET A 13 7.69 0.76 17.76
CA MET A 13 7.74 1.53 16.51
C MET A 13 8.09 0.66 15.30
N LEU A 14 9.08 -0.24 15.45
CA LEU A 14 9.42 -1.21 14.39
C LEU A 14 8.26 -2.15 14.08
N VAL A 15 7.61 -2.69 15.12
CA VAL A 15 6.45 -3.58 14.96
C VAL A 15 5.34 -2.88 14.19
N VAL A 16 4.97 -1.66 14.59
CA VAL A 16 3.93 -0.87 13.90
C VAL A 16 4.31 -0.61 12.43
N SER A 17 5.58 -0.27 12.16
CA SER A 17 6.05 0.03 10.80
C SER A 17 5.94 -1.16 9.84
N VAL A 18 6.04 -2.39 10.36
CA VAL A 18 5.89 -3.62 9.56
C VAL A 18 4.44 -4.10 9.54
N LEU A 19 3.75 -4.03 10.68
CA LEU A 19 2.42 -4.58 10.84
C LEU A 19 1.36 -3.74 10.13
N VAL A 20 1.49 -2.41 10.11
CA VAL A 20 0.52 -1.51 9.46
C VAL A 20 0.44 -1.76 7.95
N PRO A 21 1.54 -1.77 7.17
CA PRO A 21 1.48 -2.09 5.74
C PRO A 21 0.98 -3.51 5.47
N ARG A 22 1.35 -4.46 6.34
CA ARG A 22 0.97 -5.87 6.20
C ARG A 22 -0.53 -6.09 6.43
N LEU A 23 -1.10 -5.45 7.45
CA LEU A 23 -2.54 -5.51 7.76
C LEU A 23 -3.36 -4.68 6.78
N ALA A 24 -2.79 -3.62 6.20
CA ALA A 24 -3.45 -2.85 5.15
C ALA A 24 -3.70 -3.69 3.87
N GLY A 25 -3.16 -4.91 3.77
CA GLY A 25 -3.31 -5.78 2.61
C GLY A 25 -2.76 -5.18 1.32
N ALA A 26 -1.94 -4.12 1.46
CA ALA A 26 -1.58 -3.29 0.35
C ALA A 26 -0.49 -3.96 -0.48
N THR A 27 -0.70 -4.05 -1.79
CA THR A 27 0.19 -4.79 -2.69
C THR A 27 1.01 -3.81 -3.54
N PRO A 28 2.35 -3.93 -3.56
CA PRO A 28 3.17 -3.09 -4.42
C PRO A 28 3.04 -3.55 -5.88
N TYR A 29 2.81 -2.60 -6.78
CA TYR A 29 2.81 -2.81 -8.23
C TYR A 29 3.75 -1.83 -8.90
N THR A 30 4.29 -2.24 -10.04
CA THR A 30 5.03 -1.35 -10.95
C THR A 30 4.19 -1.14 -12.20
N VAL A 31 3.97 0.10 -12.59
CA VAL A 31 3.30 0.42 -13.86
C VAL A 31 4.22 0.03 -15.02
N LEU A 32 3.81 -0.94 -15.82
CA LEU A 32 4.64 -1.47 -16.92
C LEU A 32 4.34 -0.82 -18.28
N THR A 33 3.15 -0.25 -18.44
CA THR A 33 2.65 0.27 -19.72
C THR A 33 2.42 1.77 -19.67
N GLY A 34 2.32 2.40 -20.86
CA GLY A 34 2.18 3.85 -20.99
C GLY A 34 0.73 4.37 -20.99
N SER A 35 -0.28 3.55 -20.71
CA SER A 35 -1.70 3.96 -20.76
C SER A 35 -2.08 4.97 -19.68
N MET A 36 -1.33 4.99 -18.58
CA MET A 36 -1.57 5.86 -17.41
C MET A 36 -0.82 7.20 -17.49
N ARG A 37 -0.28 7.53 -18.67
CA ARG A 37 0.37 8.83 -18.90
C ARG A 37 -0.68 9.95 -18.97
N PRO A 38 -0.35 11.16 -18.51
CA PRO A 38 0.96 11.61 -18.03
C PRO A 38 1.24 11.32 -16.54
N THR A 39 0.20 11.05 -15.76
CA THR A 39 0.23 11.04 -14.29
C THR A 39 1.07 9.91 -13.70
N MET A 40 1.12 8.75 -14.36
CA MET A 40 1.81 7.56 -13.88
C MET A 40 2.60 6.90 -15.03
N PRO A 41 3.83 7.37 -15.30
CA PRO A 41 4.65 6.80 -16.37
C PRO A 41 5.14 5.38 -16.04
N PRO A 42 5.53 4.60 -17.06
CA PRO A 42 6.15 3.29 -16.84
C PRO A 42 7.34 3.38 -15.88
N GLY A 43 7.44 2.41 -14.96
CA GLY A 43 8.44 2.39 -13.89
C GLY A 43 7.97 3.03 -12.58
N THR A 44 6.78 3.64 -12.55
CA THR A 44 6.21 4.16 -11.29
C THR A 44 5.82 3.00 -10.36
N LEU A 45 6.25 3.09 -9.10
CA LEU A 45 5.87 2.15 -8.06
C LEU A 45 4.63 2.68 -7.32
N VAL A 46 3.60 1.85 -7.22
CA VAL A 46 2.35 2.16 -6.52
C VAL A 46 2.05 1.10 -5.48
N VAL A 47 1.31 1.50 -4.46
CA VAL A 47 0.86 0.61 -3.39
C VAL A 47 -0.66 0.62 -3.42
N ALA A 48 -1.26 -0.47 -3.91
CA ALA A 48 -2.71 -0.58 -4.01
C ALA A 48 -3.27 -1.16 -2.71
N LYS A 49 -4.25 -0.49 -2.10
CA LYS A 49 -4.94 -0.95 -0.90
C LYS A 49 -6.31 -1.54 -1.27
N PRO A 50 -6.70 -2.70 -0.72
CA PRO A 50 -8.06 -3.20 -0.84
C PRO A 50 -9.04 -2.22 -0.18
N VAL A 51 -10.06 -1.81 -0.93
CA VAL A 51 -11.15 -0.96 -0.45
C VAL A 51 -12.48 -1.62 -0.77
N ASP A 52 -13.50 -1.31 0.03
CA ASP A 52 -14.87 -1.73 -0.24
C ASP A 52 -15.33 -1.16 -1.59
N PRO A 53 -15.87 -1.96 -2.53
CA PRO A 53 -16.41 -1.46 -3.79
C PRO A 53 -17.47 -0.36 -3.61
N GLU A 54 -18.22 -0.35 -2.51
CA GLU A 54 -19.24 0.69 -2.25
C GLU A 54 -18.62 2.04 -1.87
N ALA A 55 -17.34 2.06 -1.48
CA ALA A 55 -16.60 3.28 -1.15
C ALA A 55 -15.86 3.88 -2.35
N LEU A 56 -15.96 3.28 -3.55
CA LEU A 56 -15.31 3.77 -4.76
C LEU A 56 -16.07 4.93 -5.38
N GLU A 57 -15.34 5.96 -5.80
CA GLU A 57 -15.89 7.14 -6.46
C GLU A 57 -15.41 7.26 -7.91
N VAL A 58 -16.18 8.00 -8.73
CA VAL A 58 -15.79 8.28 -10.10
C VAL A 58 -14.51 9.12 -10.11
N GLY A 59 -13.46 8.57 -10.72
CA GLY A 59 -12.13 9.19 -10.76
C GLY A 59 -11.07 8.38 -10.02
N ASP A 60 -11.46 7.38 -9.23
CA ASP A 60 -10.51 6.51 -8.54
C ASP A 60 -9.72 5.63 -9.51
N VAL A 61 -8.43 5.47 -9.20
CA VAL A 61 -7.52 4.59 -9.92
C VAL A 61 -7.47 3.25 -9.19
N VAL A 62 -8.04 2.22 -9.80
CA VAL A 62 -8.16 0.89 -9.20
C VAL A 62 -7.43 -0.18 -10.00
N THR A 63 -6.95 -1.20 -9.31
CA THR A 63 -6.45 -2.44 -9.92
C THR A 63 -7.58 -3.47 -9.99
N VAL A 64 -7.81 -4.05 -11.16
CA VAL A 64 -8.82 -5.10 -11.36
C VAL A 64 -8.15 -6.43 -11.68
N GLN A 65 -8.67 -7.51 -11.09
CA GLN A 65 -8.26 -8.87 -11.42
C GLN A 65 -9.10 -9.37 -12.60
N LEU A 66 -8.50 -9.45 -13.79
CA LEU A 66 -9.24 -9.83 -15.02
C LEU A 66 -9.71 -11.29 -15.03
N ARG A 67 -9.09 -12.17 -14.25
CA ARG A 67 -9.49 -13.58 -14.12
C ARG A 67 -9.62 -13.94 -12.65
N SER A 68 -10.77 -14.47 -12.26
CA SER A 68 -10.94 -15.10 -10.95
C SER A 68 -10.10 -16.37 -10.91
N GLY A 69 -9.23 -16.47 -9.91
CA GLY A 69 -8.63 -17.74 -9.49
C GLY A 69 -9.57 -18.48 -8.56
#